data_AF-A0A843MCD9-F1
#
_entry.id   AF-A0A843MCD9-F1
#
_cell.length_a   1.000
_cell.length_b   1.000
_cell.length_c   1.000
_cell.angle_alpha   90.00
_cell.angle_beta   90.00
_cell.angle_gamma   90.00
#
_symmetry.space_group_name_H-M   'P 1'
#
loop_
_entity.id
_entity.type
_entity.pdbx_description
1 polymer ?
#
loop_
_entity_poly.entity_id
_entity_poly.type
_entity_poly.pdbx_seq_one_letter_code
_entity_poly.pdbx_strand_id
1 'polypeptide(L)'
;MLKLFNLFNIDEKYFADKKTVKKRFIKVFGGFLLIATAISPFTWIGFLFFLLLLFALGGIFLIEYYSDELDKKYKLYNFNNFRGYSYQIFAFTILGFSTTSLSVLMMCLCAEVNIIKSILLAIIFALPFLGIGLKFKTFNDSSLEENGEIVYDAGYEPNYYWPVLTICCYLGYTQCLYETSIINMAGLLISTTACFIWLTFPDKINKYLPFENRTKKGEAIYLAIALIIFFILLYQFTTIPFT
;
A
#
# COMPACT_ATOMS: atom_id res chain seq x y z
N MET A 1 20.93 -18.43 26.01
CA MET A 1 19.49 -18.14 25.84
C MET A 1 19.12 -16.68 26.15
N LEU A 2 19.74 -16.00 27.14
CA LEU A 2 19.42 -14.60 27.47
C LEU A 2 19.88 -13.51 26.47
N LYS A 3 20.73 -13.80 25.48
CA LYS A 3 21.21 -12.78 24.52
C LYS A 3 20.38 -12.66 23.22
N LEU A 4 19.49 -13.61 22.94
CA LEU A 4 18.63 -13.58 21.75
C LEU A 4 17.38 -12.69 21.97
N PHE A 5 17.00 -12.45 23.22
CA PHE A 5 15.85 -11.62 23.60
C PHE A 5 16.16 -10.13 23.69
N ASN A 6 17.43 -9.73 23.77
CA ASN A 6 17.83 -8.32 23.73
C ASN A 6 17.81 -7.69 22.33
N LEU A 7 17.40 -8.43 21.29
CA LEU A 7 17.13 -7.84 19.97
C LEU A 7 15.77 -7.13 19.90
N PHE A 8 14.92 -7.32 20.91
CA PHE A 8 13.57 -6.75 20.99
C PHE A 8 13.40 -5.81 22.21
N ASN A 9 14.46 -5.08 22.58
CA ASN A 9 14.26 -3.85 23.34
C ASN A 9 13.66 -2.82 22.38
N ILE A 10 12.33 -2.84 22.28
CA ILE A 10 11.55 -1.82 21.59
C ILE A 10 11.53 -0.62 22.53
N ASP A 11 12.56 0.22 22.40
CA ASP A 11 12.54 1.57 22.96
C ASP A 11 11.24 2.28 22.50
N GLU A 12 10.65 3.06 23.41
CA GLU A 12 9.31 3.68 23.38
C GLU A 12 9.00 4.62 22.20
N LYS A 13 9.75 4.57 21.10
CA LYS A 13 9.45 5.29 19.85
C LYS A 13 8.93 4.34 18.79
N TYR A 14 7.63 4.45 18.51
CA TYR A 14 6.99 3.82 17.35
C TYR A 14 7.55 4.31 16.00
N PHE A 15 8.18 5.49 15.98
CA PHE A 15 8.87 6.02 14.80
C PHE A 15 10.34 5.64 14.78
N ALA A 16 10.82 5.28 13.59
CA ALA A 16 12.25 5.16 13.33
C ALA A 16 12.92 6.48 13.73
N ASP A 17 14.02 6.40 14.46
CA ASP A 17 14.75 7.60 14.85
C ASP A 17 15.18 8.39 13.59
N LYS A 18 15.33 9.71 13.74
CA LYS A 18 15.66 10.61 12.61
C LYS A 18 16.86 10.15 11.79
N LYS A 19 17.85 9.47 12.41
CA LYS A 19 19.03 8.93 11.72
C LYS A 19 18.64 7.77 10.80
N THR A 20 17.74 6.90 11.23
CA THR A 20 17.21 5.78 10.45
C THR A 20 16.35 6.26 9.28
N VAL A 21 15.43 7.21 9.50
CA VAL A 21 14.63 7.83 8.43
C VAL A 21 15.53 8.50 7.40
N LYS A 22 16.52 9.28 7.84
CA LYS A 22 17.52 9.93 6.97
C LYS A 22 18.30 8.92 6.13
N LYS A 23 18.71 7.78 6.72
CA LYS A 23 19.44 6.72 6.00
C LYS A 23 18.57 6.03 4.94
N ARG A 24 17.29 5.79 5.25
CA ARG A 24 16.31 5.24 4.30
C ARG A 24 16.03 6.22 3.16
N PHE A 25 15.80 7.49 3.49
CA PHE A 25 15.65 8.57 2.52
C PHE A 25 16.85 8.61 1.57
N ILE A 26 18.09 8.72 2.06
CA ILE A 26 19.28 8.79 1.20
C ILE A 26 19.40 7.58 0.27
N LYS A 27 19.13 6.36 0.77
CA LYS A 27 19.21 5.14 -0.05
C LYS A 27 18.16 5.12 -1.16
N VAL A 28 16.90 5.40 -0.80
CA VAL A 28 15.77 5.36 -1.73
C VAL A 28 15.87 6.52 -2.72
N PHE A 29 16.04 7.74 -2.22
CA PHE A 29 16.16 8.96 -3.02
C PHE A 29 17.39 8.95 -3.91
N GLY A 30 18.54 8.52 -3.40
CA GLY A 30 19.77 8.38 -4.19
C GLY A 30 19.63 7.35 -5.31
N GLY A 31 18.97 6.21 -5.04
CA GLY A 31 18.66 5.21 -6.06
C GLY A 31 17.75 5.77 -7.16
N PHE A 32 16.64 6.41 -6.78
CA PHE A 32 15.73 7.02 -7.75
C PHE A 32 16.37 8.14 -8.56
N LEU A 33 17.24 8.95 -7.97
CA LEU A 33 17.93 10.06 -8.65
C LEU A 33 18.97 9.56 -9.65
N LEU A 34 19.66 8.46 -9.34
CA LEU A 34 20.56 7.78 -10.29
C LEU A 34 19.77 7.22 -11.48
N ILE A 35 18.63 6.56 -11.23
CA ILE A 35 17.76 6.04 -12.29
C ILE A 35 17.19 7.20 -13.15
N ALA A 36 16.77 8.29 -12.52
CA ALA A 36 16.29 9.50 -13.20
C ALA A 36 17.34 10.08 -14.15
N THR A 37 18.60 10.15 -13.69
CA THR A 37 19.72 10.68 -14.48
C THR A 37 20.10 9.73 -15.62
N ALA A 38 19.97 8.42 -15.42
CA ALA A 38 20.20 7.43 -16.47
C ALA A 38 19.13 7.49 -17.58
N ILE A 39 17.89 7.89 -17.24
CA ILE A 39 16.75 7.96 -18.17
C ILE A 39 16.59 9.35 -18.79
N SER A 40 17.14 10.40 -18.17
CA SER A 40 17.06 11.79 -18.66
C SER A 40 17.55 12.02 -20.10
N PRO A 41 18.51 11.27 -20.67
CA PRO A 41 18.90 11.42 -22.07
C PRO A 41 17.84 10.93 -23.07
N PHE A 42 16.89 10.11 -22.62
CA PHE A 42 15.95 9.43 -23.50
C PHE A 42 14.65 10.22 -23.70
N THR A 43 14.11 10.88 -22.66
CA THR A 43 12.95 11.79 -22.80
C THR A 43 12.89 12.87 -21.70
N TRP A 44 12.62 14.13 -22.08
CA TRP A 44 12.37 15.23 -21.11
C TRP A 44 11.18 14.95 -20.17
N ILE A 45 10.19 14.16 -20.63
CA ILE A 45 9.01 13.83 -19.84
C ILE A 45 9.29 12.68 -18.86
N GLY A 46 10.13 11.70 -19.22
CA GLY A 46 10.61 10.68 -18.28
C GLY A 46 11.42 11.28 -17.13
N PHE A 47 12.19 12.34 -17.41
CA PHE A 47 12.86 13.13 -16.37
C PHE A 47 11.87 13.84 -15.44
N LEU A 48 10.85 14.51 -16.00
CA LEU A 48 9.78 15.17 -15.22
C LEU A 48 9.02 14.16 -14.34
N PHE A 49 8.76 12.96 -14.85
CA PHE A 49 8.15 11.85 -14.12
C PHE A 49 8.99 11.43 -12.90
N PHE A 50 10.29 11.18 -13.08
CA PHE A 50 11.16 10.80 -11.96
C PHE A 50 11.28 11.92 -10.93
N LEU A 51 11.28 13.18 -11.37
CA LEU A 51 11.28 14.33 -10.49
C LEU A 51 10.01 14.36 -9.62
N LEU A 52 8.83 14.15 -10.21
CA LEU A 52 7.56 14.10 -9.48
C LEU A 52 7.50 12.91 -8.51
N LEU A 53 8.00 11.74 -8.93
CA LEU A 53 8.11 10.55 -8.07
C LEU A 53 9.11 10.78 -6.90
N LEU A 54 10.21 11.49 -7.14
CA LEU A 54 11.14 11.91 -6.09
C LEU A 54 10.45 12.84 -5.09
N PHE A 55 9.74 13.87 -5.56
CA PHE A 55 8.99 14.76 -4.67
C PHE A 55 7.93 14.02 -3.84
N ALA A 56 7.26 13.04 -4.45
CA ALA A 56 6.28 12.18 -3.78
C ALA A 56 6.87 11.38 -2.63
N LEU A 57 7.93 10.64 -2.92
CA LEU A 57 8.62 9.80 -1.94
C LEU A 57 9.29 10.68 -0.87
N GLY A 58 9.85 11.83 -1.26
CA GLY A 58 10.43 12.79 -0.34
C GLY A 58 9.43 13.39 0.64
N GLY A 59 8.19 13.62 0.22
CA GLY A 59 7.10 14.05 1.11
C GLY A 59 6.81 13.05 2.23
N ILE A 60 6.83 11.75 1.93
CA ILE A 60 6.60 10.68 2.91
C ILE A 60 7.71 10.69 3.97
N PHE A 61 8.97 10.77 3.53
CA PHE A 61 10.12 10.82 4.43
C PHE A 61 10.19 12.12 5.24
N LEU A 62 9.76 13.26 4.68
CA LEU A 62 9.64 14.53 5.41
C LEU A 62 8.64 14.42 6.56
N ILE A 63 7.48 13.81 6.31
CA ILE A 63 6.45 13.61 7.32
C ILE A 63 6.90 12.62 8.39
N GLU A 64 7.55 11.52 7.99
CA GLU A 64 8.15 10.56 8.93
C GLU A 64 9.27 11.21 9.77
N TYR A 65 10.05 12.12 9.19
CA TYR A 65 11.14 12.81 9.87
C TYR A 65 10.67 13.87 10.86
N TYR A 66 9.54 14.54 10.57
CA TYR A 66 8.97 15.60 11.41
C TYR A 66 7.74 15.16 12.21
N SER A 67 7.43 13.86 12.25
CA SER A 67 6.20 13.34 12.87
C SER A 67 6.05 13.81 14.33
N ASP A 68 7.10 13.63 15.14
CA ASP A 68 7.14 14.06 16.55
C ASP A 68 6.86 15.57 16.74
N GLU A 69 7.36 16.41 15.83
CA GLU A 69 7.21 17.87 15.91
C GLU A 69 5.85 18.35 15.42
N LEU A 70 5.34 17.73 14.36
CA LEU A 70 3.99 17.98 13.84
C LEU A 70 2.94 17.58 14.89
N ASP A 71 3.13 16.43 15.52
CA ASP A 71 2.26 15.92 16.57
C ASP A 71 2.20 16.88 17.77
N LYS A 72 3.36 17.36 18.22
CA LYS A 72 3.46 18.32 19.32
C LYS A 72 2.84 19.67 18.99
N LYS A 73 3.03 20.17 17.77
CA LYS A 73 2.56 21.49 17.32
C LYS A 73 1.05 21.53 17.13
N TYR A 74 0.50 20.51 16.48
CA TYR A 74 -0.90 20.46 16.11
C TYR A 74 -1.77 19.70 17.11
N LYS A 75 -1.18 19.22 18.21
CA LYS A 75 -1.84 18.40 19.25
C LYS A 75 -2.62 17.24 18.61
N LEU A 76 -2.02 16.61 17.60
CA LEU A 76 -2.63 15.51 16.84
C LEU A 76 -2.84 14.26 17.73
N TYR A 77 -2.19 14.23 18.89
CA TYR A 77 -2.56 13.40 20.04
C TYR A 77 -3.86 13.88 20.70
N ASN A 78 -4.98 13.81 19.98
CA ASN A 78 -6.26 13.57 20.65
C ASN A 78 -7.35 13.12 19.68
N PHE A 79 -7.66 11.84 19.75
CA PHE A 79 -9.01 11.28 19.89
C PHE A 79 -8.78 9.80 20.18
N ASN A 80 -8.97 9.33 21.42
CA ASN A 80 -9.09 7.93 21.87
C ASN A 80 -8.58 6.78 20.95
N ASN A 81 -7.38 6.92 20.38
CA ASN A 81 -6.79 5.96 19.46
C ASN A 81 -5.54 5.43 20.12
N PHE A 82 -5.53 4.14 20.45
CA PHE A 82 -4.49 3.56 21.28
C PHE A 82 -3.09 3.62 20.66
N ARG A 83 -2.92 3.86 19.34
CA ARG A 83 -1.58 3.86 18.68
C ARG A 83 -1.45 4.71 17.41
N GLY A 84 -1.24 6.03 17.54
CA GLY A 84 -0.31 6.89 16.76
C GLY A 84 -0.22 6.88 15.21
N TYR A 85 -1.04 6.14 14.46
CA TYR A 85 -0.83 5.89 13.02
C TYR A 85 -1.69 6.75 12.06
N SER A 86 -2.53 7.63 12.58
CA SER A 86 -3.55 8.33 11.78
C SER A 86 -2.97 9.30 10.75
N TYR A 87 -1.97 10.11 11.12
CA TYR A 87 -1.39 11.10 10.23
C TYR A 87 -0.49 10.49 9.15
N GLN A 88 0.25 9.43 9.48
CA GLN A 88 1.08 8.71 8.51
C GLN A 88 0.25 7.98 7.46
N ILE A 89 -0.83 7.30 7.86
CA ILE A 89 -1.74 6.65 6.91
C ILE A 89 -2.40 7.70 6.03
N PHE A 90 -2.84 8.83 6.59
CA PHE A 90 -3.41 9.94 5.82
C PHE A 90 -2.40 10.55 4.83
N ALA A 91 -1.18 10.81 5.28
CA ALA A 91 -0.09 11.32 4.45
C ALA A 91 0.32 10.33 3.35
N PHE A 92 0.48 9.04 3.70
CA PHE A 92 0.78 7.96 2.76
C PHE A 92 -0.34 7.79 1.73
N THR A 93 -1.60 7.93 2.16
CA THR A 93 -2.77 7.89 1.28
C THR A 93 -2.78 9.07 0.32
N ILE A 94 -2.61 10.30 0.79
CA ILE A 94 -2.64 11.51 -0.06
C ILE A 94 -1.45 11.54 -1.01
N LEU A 95 -0.23 11.32 -0.50
CA LEU A 95 0.98 11.34 -1.29
C LEU A 95 0.98 10.19 -2.29
N GLY A 96 0.70 8.97 -1.85
CA GLY A 96 0.65 7.79 -2.71
C GLY A 96 -0.43 7.89 -3.80
N PHE A 97 -1.64 8.33 -3.45
CA PHE A 97 -2.74 8.47 -4.40
C PHE A 97 -2.46 9.55 -5.45
N SER A 98 -2.10 10.77 -5.03
CA SER A 98 -1.98 11.90 -5.96
C SER A 98 -0.79 11.77 -6.90
N THR A 99 0.36 11.32 -6.38
CA THR A 99 1.61 11.34 -7.14
C THR A 99 1.78 10.11 -8.02
N THR A 100 1.43 8.92 -7.54
CA THR A 100 1.55 7.69 -8.34
C THR A 100 0.59 7.73 -9.53
N SER A 101 -0.65 8.19 -9.31
CA SER A 101 -1.65 8.30 -10.38
C SER A 101 -1.26 9.29 -11.45
N LEU A 102 -0.81 10.50 -11.06
CA LEU A 102 -0.35 11.50 -12.02
C LEU A 102 0.87 11.00 -12.81
N SER A 103 1.79 10.33 -12.13
CA SER A 103 3.00 9.77 -12.73
C SER A 103 2.67 8.70 -13.78
N VAL A 104 1.73 7.80 -13.47
CA VAL A 104 1.27 6.76 -14.40
C VAL A 104 0.51 7.34 -15.58
N LEU A 105 -0.34 8.34 -15.35
CA LEU A 105 -1.04 9.05 -16.43
C LEU A 105 -0.01 9.64 -17.42
N MET A 106 1.00 10.34 -16.92
CA MET A 106 2.03 10.95 -17.75
C MET A 106 2.84 9.89 -18.53
N MET A 107 3.22 8.78 -17.89
CA MET A 107 3.90 7.68 -18.59
C MET A 107 3.08 7.11 -19.74
N CYS A 108 1.79 6.83 -19.50
CA CYS A 108 0.93 6.24 -20.51
C CYS A 108 0.72 7.20 -21.69
N LEU A 109 0.54 8.50 -21.42
CA LEU A 109 0.43 9.51 -22.47
C LEU A 109 1.73 9.65 -23.28
N CYS A 110 2.90 9.53 -22.65
CA CYS A 110 4.19 9.52 -23.34
C CYS A 110 4.44 8.28 -24.17
N ALA A 111 3.94 7.13 -23.72
CA ALA A 111 3.99 5.88 -24.46
C ALA A 111 2.89 5.78 -25.54
N GLU A 112 2.22 6.89 -25.84
CA GLU A 112 1.13 6.98 -26.83
C GLU A 112 -0.02 6.00 -26.56
N VAL A 113 -0.19 5.59 -25.30
CA VAL A 113 -1.34 4.78 -24.88
C VAL A 113 -2.60 5.65 -24.99
N ASN A 114 -3.67 5.05 -25.51
CA ASN A 114 -4.96 5.70 -25.64
C ASN A 114 -5.37 6.42 -24.34
N ILE A 115 -5.83 7.67 -24.46
CA ILE A 115 -6.18 8.54 -23.32
C ILE A 115 -7.08 7.86 -22.29
N ILE A 116 -8.11 7.12 -22.73
CA ILE A 116 -9.03 6.41 -21.83
C ILE A 116 -8.29 5.34 -21.05
N LYS A 117 -7.46 4.52 -21.72
CA LYS A 117 -6.62 3.50 -21.06
C LYS A 117 -5.62 4.12 -20.10
N SER A 118 -5.01 5.26 -20.47
CA SER A 118 -4.08 6.02 -19.63
C SER A 118 -4.73 6.50 -18.33
N ILE A 119 -5.96 7.02 -18.41
CA ILE A 119 -6.75 7.43 -17.23
C ILE A 119 -7.08 6.20 -16.36
N LEU A 120 -7.52 5.10 -16.96
CA LEU A 120 -7.87 3.89 -16.22
C LEU A 120 -6.66 3.29 -15.51
N LEU A 121 -5.49 3.25 -16.16
CA LEU A 121 -4.24 2.81 -15.54
C LEU A 121 -3.84 3.74 -14.37
N ALA A 122 -3.98 5.06 -14.53
CA ALA A 122 -3.73 6.00 -13.44
C ALA A 122 -4.63 5.73 -12.22
N ILE A 123 -5.93 5.46 -12.45
CA ILE A 123 -6.87 5.11 -11.38
C ILE A 123 -6.48 3.79 -10.71
N ILE A 124 -6.15 2.75 -11.50
CA ILE A 124 -5.72 1.44 -10.98
C ILE A 124 -4.53 1.59 -10.03
N PHE A 125 -3.57 2.44 -10.38
CA PHE A 125 -2.39 2.67 -9.56
C PHE A 125 -2.67 3.40 -8.24
N ALA A 126 -3.79 4.14 -8.19
CA ALA A 126 -4.28 4.84 -7.00
C ALA A 126 -5.03 3.91 -6.01
N LEU A 127 -5.66 2.84 -6.51
CA LEU A 127 -6.57 2.00 -5.73
C LEU A 127 -5.95 1.37 -4.47
N PRO A 128 -4.70 0.86 -4.46
CA PRO A 128 -4.10 0.32 -3.23
C PRO A 128 -4.01 1.35 -2.11
N PHE A 129 -3.71 2.61 -2.45
CA PHE A 129 -3.65 3.69 -1.46
C PHE A 129 -5.03 4.03 -0.93
N LEU A 130 -6.06 4.03 -1.79
CA LEU A 130 -7.44 4.18 -1.36
C LEU A 130 -7.86 3.03 -0.42
N GLY A 131 -7.52 1.78 -0.75
CA GLY A 131 -7.82 0.61 0.08
C GLY A 131 -7.19 0.72 1.47
N ILE A 132 -5.93 1.17 1.56
CA ILE A 132 -5.29 1.45 2.85
C ILE A 132 -5.96 2.63 3.59
N GLY A 133 -6.31 3.70 2.88
CA GLY A 133 -6.99 4.85 3.46
C GLY A 133 -8.37 4.50 4.06
N LEU A 134 -9.12 3.60 3.40
CA LEU A 134 -10.43 3.14 3.88
C LEU A 134 -10.36 2.29 5.16
N LYS A 135 -9.19 1.72 5.48
CA LYS A 135 -8.94 0.96 6.70
C LYS A 135 -8.73 1.82 7.95
N PHE A 136 -8.75 3.15 7.85
CA PHE A 136 -8.50 4.06 8.97
C PHE A 136 -9.31 3.72 10.24
N LYS A 137 -10.56 3.25 10.08
CA LYS A 137 -11.42 2.84 11.21
C LYS A 137 -11.12 1.42 11.72
N THR A 138 -10.68 0.51 10.86
CA THR A 138 -10.36 -0.88 11.23
C THR A 138 -9.16 -0.97 12.19
N PHE A 139 -8.30 0.05 12.19
CA PHE A 139 -7.16 0.18 13.10
C PHE A 139 -7.52 0.76 14.46
N ASN A 140 -8.79 1.12 14.65
CA ASN A 140 -9.19 1.93 15.77
C ASN A 140 -10.66 1.76 16.15
N ASP A 141 -11.15 0.53 16.06
CA ASP A 141 -12.51 0.18 16.43
C ASP A 141 -12.47 -1.08 17.31
N SER A 142 -13.52 -1.25 18.10
CA SER A 142 -13.86 -2.38 18.97
C SER A 142 -13.62 -3.77 18.38
N SER A 143 -13.47 -3.89 17.05
CA SER A 143 -12.98 -5.10 16.37
C SER A 143 -11.63 -5.64 16.88
N LEU A 144 -10.88 -4.82 17.60
CA LEU A 144 -9.57 -5.14 18.18
C LEU A 144 -9.65 -5.64 19.63
N GLU A 145 -10.85 -5.69 20.20
CA GLU A 145 -11.11 -6.15 21.55
C GLU A 145 -11.82 -7.52 21.49
N GLU A 146 -11.48 -8.40 22.43
CA GLU A 146 -12.23 -9.61 22.70
C GLU A 146 -12.41 -9.74 24.21
N ASN A 147 -13.64 -9.88 24.68
CA ASN A 147 -13.97 -9.97 26.10
C ASN A 147 -13.47 -8.78 26.96
N GLY A 148 -13.37 -7.58 26.38
CA GLY A 148 -12.87 -6.39 27.08
C GLY A 148 -11.35 -6.35 27.25
N GLU A 149 -10.64 -7.36 26.72
CA GLU A 149 -9.19 -7.36 26.60
C GLU A 149 -8.78 -7.06 25.16
N ILE A 150 -7.75 -6.25 25.03
CA ILE A 150 -7.11 -5.90 23.77
C ILE A 150 -6.36 -7.16 23.29
N VAL A 151 -6.93 -7.91 22.33
CA VAL A 151 -6.29 -9.11 21.75
C VAL A 151 -5.23 -8.64 20.76
N TYR A 152 -4.02 -8.37 21.26
CA TYR A 152 -2.94 -7.90 20.41
C TYR A 152 -1.72 -8.81 20.41
N ASP A 153 -1.48 -9.34 19.22
CA ASP A 153 -0.15 -9.60 18.69
C ASP A 153 -0.10 -9.12 17.22
N ALA A 154 -0.37 -7.82 16.99
CA ALA A 154 -0.10 -7.00 15.79
C ALA A 154 -0.40 -7.58 14.38
N GLY A 155 -1.65 -7.92 14.08
CA GLY A 155 -2.17 -8.06 12.71
C GLY A 155 -2.75 -6.76 12.14
N TYR A 156 -3.03 -6.76 10.84
CA TYR A 156 -3.57 -5.63 10.05
C TYR A 156 -2.60 -4.49 9.75
N GLU A 157 -1.29 -4.67 9.85
CA GLU A 157 -0.38 -3.57 9.57
C GLU A 157 -0.51 -3.11 8.09
N PRO A 158 -0.75 -1.80 7.82
CA PRO A 158 -0.90 -1.27 6.47
C PRO A 158 0.24 -1.66 5.52
N ASN A 159 1.45 -1.75 6.07
CA ASN A 159 2.66 -2.09 5.32
C ASN A 159 2.66 -3.53 4.77
N TYR A 160 1.92 -4.47 5.37
CA TYR A 160 1.79 -5.83 4.83
C TYR A 160 0.63 -5.94 3.85
N TYR A 161 -0.45 -5.18 4.05
CA TYR A 161 -1.59 -5.18 3.14
C TYR A 161 -1.34 -4.38 1.85
N TRP A 162 -0.55 -3.30 1.92
CA TRP A 162 -0.31 -2.44 0.76
C TRP A 162 0.36 -3.18 -0.40
N PRO A 163 1.44 -3.97 -0.21
CA PRO A 163 2.03 -4.77 -1.29
C PRO A 163 1.04 -5.78 -1.89
N VAL A 164 0.20 -6.41 -1.06
CA VAL A 164 -0.78 -7.40 -1.51
C VAL A 164 -1.90 -6.75 -2.32
N LEU A 165 -2.46 -5.63 -1.84
CA LEU A 165 -3.41 -4.80 -2.58
C LEU A 165 -2.81 -4.31 -3.91
N THR A 166 -1.54 -3.94 -3.90
CA THR A 166 -0.79 -3.51 -5.09
C THR A 166 -0.74 -4.63 -6.12
N ILE A 167 -0.32 -5.83 -5.73
CA ILE A 167 -0.28 -7.00 -6.61
C ILE A 167 -1.67 -7.27 -7.21
N CYS A 168 -2.71 -7.32 -6.37
CA CYS A 168 -4.07 -7.61 -6.83
C CYS A 168 -4.59 -6.56 -7.81
N CYS A 169 -4.52 -5.28 -7.46
CA CYS A 169 -5.01 -4.20 -8.31
C CYS A 169 -4.21 -4.11 -9.61
N TYR A 170 -2.89 -4.16 -9.54
CA TYR A 170 -2.03 -3.88 -10.69
C TYR A 170 -2.05 -5.03 -11.67
N LEU A 171 -2.08 -6.28 -11.22
CA LEU A 171 -2.19 -7.43 -12.13
C LEU A 171 -3.61 -7.60 -12.62
N GLY A 172 -4.61 -7.61 -11.73
CA GLY A 172 -5.98 -7.96 -12.07
C GLY A 172 -6.68 -6.94 -12.96
N TYR A 173 -6.69 -5.66 -12.56
CA TYR A 173 -7.36 -4.63 -13.35
C TYR A 173 -6.61 -4.29 -14.63
N THR A 174 -5.27 -4.35 -14.63
CA THR A 174 -4.50 -4.15 -15.87
C THR A 174 -4.80 -5.27 -16.86
N GLN A 175 -4.83 -6.54 -16.41
CA GLN A 175 -5.22 -7.65 -17.27
C GLN A 175 -6.63 -7.47 -17.84
N CYS A 176 -7.56 -6.99 -17.04
CA CYS A 176 -8.92 -6.64 -17.49
C CYS A 176 -8.94 -5.61 -18.63
N LEU A 177 -8.00 -4.65 -18.68
CA LEU A 177 -7.92 -3.64 -19.75
C LEU A 177 -7.39 -4.17 -21.08
N TYR A 178 -6.66 -5.28 -21.05
CA TYR A 178 -6.04 -5.89 -22.23
C TYR A 178 -6.73 -7.18 -22.67
N GLU A 179 -7.56 -7.78 -21.82
CA GLU A 179 -8.38 -8.94 -22.17
C GLU A 179 -9.42 -8.57 -23.24
N THR A 180 -9.65 -9.51 -24.16
CA THR A 180 -10.53 -9.33 -25.33
C THR A 180 -11.85 -10.08 -25.18
N SER A 181 -11.85 -11.18 -24.42
CA SER A 181 -13.07 -11.93 -24.13
C SER A 181 -13.89 -11.23 -23.05
N ILE A 182 -15.14 -10.90 -23.35
CA ILE A 182 -16.08 -10.25 -22.42
C ILE A 182 -16.28 -11.08 -21.15
N ILE A 183 -16.37 -12.41 -21.29
CA ILE A 183 -16.55 -13.33 -20.17
C ILE A 183 -15.34 -13.30 -19.24
N ASN A 184 -14.14 -13.30 -19.83
CA ASN A 184 -12.89 -13.25 -19.07
C ASN A 184 -12.67 -11.89 -18.42
N MET A 185 -12.99 -10.80 -19.14
CA MET A 185 -12.96 -9.45 -18.61
C MET A 185 -13.88 -9.32 -17.39
N ALA A 186 -15.12 -9.84 -17.47
CA ALA A 186 -16.04 -9.86 -16.34
C ALA A 186 -15.51 -10.71 -15.17
N GLY A 187 -14.95 -11.88 -15.46
CA GLY A 187 -14.33 -12.75 -14.45
C GLY A 187 -13.16 -12.08 -13.74
N LEU A 188 -12.25 -11.44 -14.48
CA LEU A 188 -11.12 -10.67 -13.96
C LEU A 188 -11.59 -9.48 -13.12
N LEU A 189 -12.58 -8.72 -13.60
CA LEU A 189 -13.11 -7.58 -12.87
C LEU A 189 -13.72 -8.02 -11.54
N ILE A 190 -14.62 -9.01 -11.56
CA ILE A 190 -15.31 -9.50 -10.37
C ILE A 190 -14.30 -10.10 -9.37
N SER A 191 -13.38 -10.95 -9.83
CA SER A 191 -12.39 -11.59 -8.95
C SER A 191 -11.43 -10.57 -8.34
N THR A 192 -10.95 -9.61 -9.12
CA THR A 192 -10.05 -8.55 -8.64
C THR A 192 -10.76 -7.64 -7.64
N THR A 193 -12.00 -7.22 -7.93
CA THR A 193 -12.80 -6.40 -7.01
C THR A 193 -13.14 -7.15 -5.72
N ALA A 194 -13.49 -8.43 -5.80
CA ALA A 194 -13.75 -9.26 -4.63
C ALA A 194 -12.50 -9.37 -3.74
N CYS A 195 -11.33 -9.63 -4.33
CA CYS A 195 -10.07 -9.68 -3.61
C CYS A 195 -9.68 -8.33 -3.00
N PHE A 196 -9.88 -7.23 -3.74
CA PHE A 196 -9.65 -5.88 -3.24
C PHE A 196 -10.50 -5.57 -1.99
N ILE A 197 -11.81 -5.87 -2.04
CA ILE A 197 -12.72 -5.67 -0.90
C ILE A 197 -12.32 -6.57 0.27
N TRP A 198 -12.02 -7.84 -0.01
CA TRP A 198 -11.54 -8.81 0.98
C TRP A 198 -10.31 -8.27 1.74
N LEU A 199 -9.32 -7.77 1.02
CA LEU A 199 -8.11 -7.22 1.61
C LEU A 199 -8.35 -5.88 2.31
N THR A 200 -9.34 -5.10 1.88
CA THR A 200 -9.67 -3.79 2.46
C THR A 200 -10.42 -3.91 3.79
N PHE A 201 -11.22 -4.96 4.01
CA PHE A 201 -12.02 -5.11 5.23
C PHE A 201 -11.79 -6.46 5.93
N PRO A 202 -10.57 -6.73 6.44
CA PRO A 202 -10.23 -8.04 6.98
C PRO A 202 -10.89 -8.35 8.32
N ASP A 203 -11.29 -7.32 9.08
CA ASP A 203 -12.03 -7.42 10.33
C ASP A 203 -13.42 -8.04 10.15
N LYS A 204 -14.09 -7.69 9.03
CA LYS A 204 -15.42 -8.22 8.71
C LYS A 204 -15.38 -9.70 8.38
N ILE A 205 -14.21 -10.20 7.97
CA ILE A 205 -14.02 -11.58 7.53
C ILE A 205 -13.50 -12.46 8.65
N ASN A 206 -12.79 -11.90 9.64
CA ASN A 206 -12.24 -12.66 10.77
C ASN A 206 -13.26 -13.62 11.42
N LYS A 207 -14.51 -13.17 11.58
CA LYS A 207 -15.60 -13.97 12.18
C LYS A 207 -15.92 -15.27 11.45
N TYR A 208 -15.53 -15.39 10.18
CA TYR A 208 -15.78 -16.56 9.35
C TYR A 208 -14.51 -17.41 9.14
N LEU A 209 -13.37 -16.96 9.65
CA LEU A 209 -12.11 -17.68 9.50
C LEU A 209 -11.97 -18.72 10.63
N PRO A 210 -11.36 -19.88 10.33
CA PRO A 210 -11.03 -20.87 11.36
C PRO A 210 -9.77 -20.49 12.18
N PHE A 211 -9.25 -19.27 12.01
CA PHE A 211 -8.05 -18.77 12.67
C PHE A 211 -8.16 -17.27 12.93
N GLU A 212 -7.42 -16.78 13.93
CA GLU A 212 -7.44 -15.38 14.34
C GLU A 212 -6.48 -14.53 13.49
N ASN A 213 -7.02 -13.80 12.52
CA ASN A 213 -6.23 -12.98 11.59
C ASN A 213 -5.74 -11.65 12.19
N ARG A 214 -6.15 -11.29 13.42
CA ARG A 214 -5.60 -10.16 14.20
C ARG A 214 -4.22 -10.44 14.80
N THR A 215 -3.73 -11.68 14.72
CA THR A 215 -2.35 -12.02 15.11
C THR A 215 -1.40 -11.87 13.92
N LYS A 216 -0.11 -11.57 14.12
CA LYS A 216 0.92 -11.52 13.05
C LYS A 216 0.97 -12.77 12.19
N LYS A 217 0.89 -13.94 12.84
CA LYS A 217 0.87 -15.23 12.16
C LYS A 217 -0.42 -15.41 11.35
N GLY A 218 -1.57 -15.04 11.93
CA GLY A 218 -2.86 -15.08 11.27
C GLY A 218 -2.96 -14.12 10.09
N GLU A 219 -2.43 -12.90 10.23
CA GLU A 219 -2.30 -11.92 9.14
C GLU A 219 -1.48 -12.47 7.98
N ALA A 220 -0.30 -13.04 8.26
CA ALA A 220 0.53 -13.63 7.22
C ALA A 220 -0.18 -14.77 6.48
N ILE A 221 -0.87 -15.65 7.22
CA ILE A 221 -1.68 -16.73 6.64
C ILE A 221 -2.82 -16.16 5.80
N TYR A 222 -3.52 -15.16 6.32
CA TYR A 222 -4.63 -14.49 5.65
C TYR A 222 -4.22 -13.87 4.31
N LEU A 223 -3.12 -13.12 4.31
CA LEU A 223 -2.57 -12.48 3.11
C LEU A 223 -2.10 -13.53 2.08
N ALA A 224 -1.47 -14.61 2.55
CA ALA A 224 -1.04 -15.71 1.68
C ALA A 224 -2.24 -16.39 1.01
N ILE A 225 -3.30 -16.69 1.76
CA ILE A 225 -4.54 -17.28 1.23
C ILE A 225 -5.18 -16.36 0.19
N ALA A 226 -5.29 -15.06 0.49
CA ALA A 226 -5.85 -14.08 -0.43
C ALA A 226 -5.07 -14.03 -1.75
N LEU A 227 -3.73 -14.06 -1.70
CA LEU A 227 -2.88 -14.10 -2.88
C LEU A 227 -3.03 -15.39 -3.68
N ILE A 228 -3.02 -16.55 -3.01
CA ILE A 228 -3.16 -17.85 -3.69
C ILE A 228 -4.49 -17.90 -4.45
N ILE A 229 -5.59 -17.51 -3.79
CA ILE A 229 -6.91 -17.49 -4.42
C ILE A 229 -6.95 -16.49 -5.56
N PHE A 230 -6.38 -15.29 -5.38
CA PHE A 230 -6.27 -14.30 -6.44
C PHE A 230 -5.53 -14.84 -7.65
N PHE A 231 -4.37 -15.49 -7.48
CA PHE A 231 -3.60 -16.05 -8.61
C PHE A 231 -4.32 -17.19 -9.31
N ILE A 232 -5.05 -18.05 -8.60
CA ILE A 232 -5.87 -19.10 -9.21
C ILE A 232 -6.95 -18.47 -10.11
N LEU A 233 -7.68 -17.48 -9.58
CA LEU A 233 -8.73 -16.78 -10.33
C LEU A 233 -8.15 -15.98 -11.50
N LEU A 234 -7.03 -15.28 -11.28
CA LEU A 234 -6.31 -14.55 -12.33
C LEU A 234 -5.92 -15.49 -13.46
N TYR A 235 -5.30 -16.63 -13.15
CA TYR A 235 -4.89 -17.63 -14.15
C TYR A 235 -6.09 -18.18 -14.93
N GLN A 236 -7.20 -18.47 -14.26
CA GLN A 236 -8.39 -19.02 -14.89
C GLN A 236 -8.99 -18.09 -15.97
N PHE A 237 -8.93 -16.78 -15.76
CA PHE A 237 -9.55 -15.79 -16.65
C PHE A 237 -8.53 -15.02 -17.52
N THR A 238 -7.25 -15.36 -17.46
CA THR A 238 -6.21 -14.72 -18.27
C THR A 238 -5.93 -15.52 -19.54
N THR A 239 -6.22 -14.96 -20.71
CA THR A 239 -5.89 -15.61 -22.00
C THR A 239 -4.63 -15.06 -22.66
N ILE A 240 -4.21 -13.86 -22.27
CA ILE A 240 -3.00 -13.20 -22.76
C ILE A 240 -1.96 -13.24 -21.63
N PRO A 241 -0.86 -14.02 -21.76
CA PRO A 241 0.18 -14.06 -20.74
C PRO A 241 0.89 -12.71 -20.63
N PHE A 242 1.42 -12.40 -19.43
CA PHE A 242 2.30 -11.26 -19.22
C PHE A 242 3.60 -11.46 -20.04
N THR A 243 3.69 -10.81 -21.20
CA THR A 243 4.93 -10.72 -22.00
C THR A 243 5.57 -9.36 -21.84
#